data_AF-A0A3C1H6Z1-F1
#
_entry.id   AF-A0A3C1H6Z1-F1
#
_cell.length_a   1.000
_cell.length_b   1.000
_cell.length_c   1.000
_cell.angle_alpha   90.00
_cell.angle_beta   90.00
_cell.angle_gamma   90.00
#
_symmetry.space_group_name_H-M   'P 1'
#
loop_
_entity.id
_entity.type
_entity.pdbx_description
1 polymer ?
#
loop_
_entity_poly.entity_id
_entity_poly.type
_entity_poly.pdbx_seq_one_letter_code
_entity_poly.pdbx_strand_id
1 'polypeptide(L)'
;AHTLVAALEKGADYEVDVRYRDITLNASGLQKLADRCGSLPGLWRSPSRRAELVKQALLAREFFLRDRQYLVQDGKIVIIDESTGRPMPNRTWHQTLHQAIEAKEGIPLSDPPETVARLSFQRFFRCYHKLSGMTGTANEAASEFWHVYRLAVVKIPTNRPCVRVMHPDRFFATEPAKWGAVVEEIARRNATGQPVLVGTRSVAASDHLARLLEARHLPFALLNATRLKEEAAIVALAGERGRITIATNMAGRGTDIRLGPGVAELGGLHVIATERHESGRVDRQLFGRAARQGDAGSAQAFLSLEDELFRKFLPSRILGLLGKWGPGDSGGSTPLLRRSLKLAQGGAERQARKQRESVLRADLWLDEALSFAGIDAV
;
A
#
# COMPACT_ATOMS: atom_id res chain seq x y z
N ALA A 1 21.23 28.14 13.07
CA ALA A 1 21.69 26.77 13.36
C ALA A 1 22.69 26.28 12.32
N HIS A 2 22.28 26.13 11.05
CA HIS A 2 23.17 25.69 9.97
C HIS A 2 24.49 26.47 9.88
N THR A 3 24.42 27.81 9.95
CA THR A 3 25.61 28.68 9.97
C THR A 3 26.54 28.46 11.17
N LEU A 4 25.97 28.15 12.35
CA LEU A 4 26.75 27.91 13.57
C LEU A 4 27.51 26.58 13.52
N VAL A 5 26.92 25.59 12.84
CA VAL A 5 27.51 24.26 12.68
C VAL A 5 28.83 24.33 11.92
N ALA A 6 29.02 25.28 10.99
CA ALA A 6 30.28 25.49 10.30
C ALA A 6 31.47 25.85 11.23
N ALA A 7 31.18 26.40 12.41
CA ALA A 7 32.19 26.75 13.41
C ALA A 7 32.48 25.63 14.44
N LEU A 8 31.81 24.48 14.30
CA LEU A 8 31.98 23.32 15.18
C LEU A 8 32.77 22.22 14.46
N GLU A 9 33.80 21.72 15.12
CA GLU A 9 34.71 20.69 14.66
C GLU A 9 34.37 19.31 15.23
N LYS A 10 34.35 18.31 14.35
CA LYS A 10 34.10 16.91 14.72
C LYS A 10 35.24 16.37 15.59
N GLY A 11 34.91 15.68 16.68
CA GLY A 11 35.85 15.13 17.65
C GLY A 11 36.29 16.13 18.72
N ALA A 12 36.38 17.42 18.39
CA ALA A 12 36.67 18.46 19.37
C ALA A 12 35.39 18.99 20.03
N ASP A 13 34.40 19.42 19.23
CA ASP A 13 33.20 20.11 19.71
C ASP A 13 31.97 19.20 19.79
N TYR A 14 31.95 18.13 19.01
CA TYR A 14 30.87 17.14 19.01
C TYR A 14 31.38 15.77 18.55
N GLU A 15 30.71 14.73 19.03
CA GLU A 15 30.93 13.35 18.63
C GLU A 15 29.80 12.83 17.74
N VAL A 16 30.14 11.90 16.85
CA VAL A 16 29.23 11.32 15.88
C VAL A 16 29.13 9.82 16.13
N ASP A 17 27.96 9.36 16.55
CA ASP A 17 27.65 7.95 16.63
C ASP A 17 27.05 7.47 15.30
N VAL A 18 27.88 6.84 14.48
CA VAL A 18 27.48 6.35 13.17
C VAL A 18 26.47 5.19 13.27
N ARG A 19 26.54 4.40 14.33
CA ARG A 19 25.70 3.21 14.51
C ARG A 19 24.26 3.61 14.82
N TYR A 20 24.08 4.60 15.68
CA TYR A 20 22.74 5.08 16.08
C TYR A 20 22.29 6.33 15.32
N ARG A 21 23.12 6.84 14.39
CA ARG A 21 22.91 8.11 13.68
C ARG A 21 22.61 9.24 14.68
N ASP A 22 23.43 9.34 15.73
CA ASP A 22 23.25 10.33 16.79
C ASP A 22 24.45 11.28 16.89
N ILE A 23 24.22 12.45 17.47
CA ILE A 23 25.21 13.50 17.71
C ILE A 23 25.19 13.88 19.19
N THR A 24 26.36 13.93 19.79
CA THR A 24 26.55 14.41 21.17
C THR A 24 27.42 15.65 21.15
N LEU A 25 26.95 16.74 21.76
CA LEU A 25 27.74 17.96 21.90
C LEU A 25 28.67 17.84 23.11
N ASN A 26 29.95 18.14 22.91
CA ASN A 26 30.95 18.16 23.97
C ASN A 26 30.89 19.50 24.75
N ALA A 27 31.54 19.56 25.91
CA ALA A 27 31.60 20.78 26.72
C ALA A 27 32.18 21.98 25.93
N SER A 28 33.23 21.74 25.14
CA SER A 28 33.83 22.69 24.19
C SER A 28 32.81 23.24 23.17
N GLY A 29 32.02 22.35 22.56
CA GLY A 29 30.97 22.74 21.61
C GLY A 29 29.86 23.54 22.27
N LEU A 30 29.42 23.13 23.47
CA LEU A 30 28.41 23.88 24.24
C LEU A 30 28.90 25.28 24.63
N GLN A 31 30.18 25.43 24.98
CA GLN A 31 30.80 26.72 25.29
C GLN A 31 30.86 27.60 24.04
N LYS A 32 31.37 27.09 22.91
CA LYS A 32 31.39 27.83 21.63
C LYS A 32 30.00 28.29 21.21
N LEU A 33 28.98 27.48 21.44
CA LEU A 33 27.58 27.84 21.19
C LEU A 33 27.10 28.93 22.13
N ALA A 34 27.46 28.89 23.42
CA ALA A 34 27.10 29.95 24.37
C ALA A 34 27.69 31.30 23.94
N ASP A 35 28.97 31.32 23.59
CA ASP A 35 29.68 32.54 23.20
C ASP A 35 29.10 33.16 21.92
N ARG A 36 28.78 32.32 20.93
CA ARG A 36 28.27 32.77 19.62
C ARG A 36 26.77 33.08 19.60
N CYS A 37 26.00 32.49 20.52
CA CYS A 37 24.54 32.67 20.56
C CYS A 37 24.07 33.68 21.61
N GLY A 38 24.96 34.21 22.45
CA GLY A 38 24.59 35.12 23.55
C GLY A 38 23.85 36.38 23.11
N SER A 39 24.12 36.88 21.90
CA SER A 39 23.46 38.05 21.32
C SER A 39 22.17 37.72 20.54
N LEU A 40 21.85 36.43 20.32
CA LEU A 40 20.70 36.03 19.53
C LEU A 40 19.40 36.07 20.36
N PRO A 41 18.30 36.60 19.82
CA PRO A 41 17.03 36.70 20.53
C PRO A 41 16.28 35.36 20.62
N GLY A 42 15.31 35.30 21.54
CA GLY A 42 14.31 34.22 21.61
C GLY A 42 14.87 32.86 22.02
N LEU A 43 14.60 31.84 21.20
CA LEU A 43 14.90 30.43 21.47
C LEU A 43 16.40 30.14 21.72
N TRP A 44 17.28 31.01 21.25
CA TRP A 44 18.74 30.87 21.38
C TRP A 44 19.28 31.15 22.80
N ARG A 45 18.50 31.85 23.64
CA ARG A 45 18.88 32.13 25.04
C ARG A 45 18.82 30.87 25.91
N SER A 46 17.92 29.94 25.62
CA SER A 46 17.80 28.68 26.35
C SER A 46 18.93 27.72 25.94
N PRO A 47 19.81 27.27 26.88
CA PRO A 47 20.89 26.34 26.57
C PRO A 47 20.40 25.04 25.94
N SER A 48 19.31 24.48 26.46
CA SER A 48 18.73 23.23 25.95
C SER A 48 18.19 23.40 24.53
N ARG A 49 17.50 24.51 24.26
CA ARG A 49 16.86 24.73 22.96
C ARG A 49 17.87 25.06 21.86
N ARG A 50 18.91 25.84 22.16
CA ARG A 50 20.01 26.08 21.20
C ARG A 50 20.76 24.79 20.88
N ALA A 51 21.01 23.95 21.89
CA ALA A 51 21.70 22.67 21.72
C ALA A 51 20.90 21.73 20.83
N GLU A 52 19.58 21.64 21.02
CA GLU A 52 18.68 20.84 20.19
C GLU A 52 18.68 21.29 18.71
N LEU A 53 18.54 22.60 18.45
CA LEU A 53 18.56 23.14 17.08
C LEU A 53 19.89 22.91 16.37
N VAL A 54 21.00 23.04 17.09
CA VAL A 54 22.34 22.77 16.56
C VAL A 54 22.54 21.29 16.32
N LYS A 55 22.06 20.43 17.23
CA LYS A 55 22.08 18.98 17.07
C LYS A 55 21.34 18.55 15.79
N GLN A 56 20.15 19.10 15.52
CA GLN A 56 19.41 18.81 14.27
C GLN A 56 20.18 19.26 13.02
N ALA A 57 20.82 20.44 13.07
CA ALA A 57 21.65 20.90 11.97
C ALA A 57 22.92 20.05 11.76
N LEU A 58 23.52 19.53 12.85
CA LEU A 58 24.64 18.58 12.78
C LEU A 58 24.18 17.23 12.21
N LEU A 59 23.02 16.71 12.64
CA LEU A 59 22.43 15.50 12.08
C LEU A 59 22.22 15.64 10.57
N ALA A 60 21.59 16.75 10.14
CA ALA A 60 21.41 17.07 8.72
C ALA A 60 22.75 17.16 7.96
N ARG A 61 23.79 17.73 8.57
CA ARG A 61 25.13 17.82 7.96
C ARG A 61 25.76 16.44 7.79
N GLU A 62 25.85 15.65 8.86
CA GLU A 62 26.63 14.42 8.93
C GLU A 62 25.93 13.21 8.29
N PHE A 63 24.60 13.08 8.43
CA PHE A 63 23.88 11.85 8.06
C PHE A 63 22.96 11.98 6.85
N PHE A 64 22.58 13.21 6.47
CA PHE A 64 21.64 13.43 5.36
C PHE A 64 22.39 14.02 4.18
N LEU A 65 22.80 13.15 3.26
CA LEU A 65 23.55 13.50 2.07
C LEU A 65 22.61 13.58 0.86
N ARG A 66 22.85 14.59 0.04
CA ARG A 66 22.21 14.73 -1.26
C ARG A 66 22.50 13.51 -2.13
N ASP A 67 21.51 13.11 -2.92
CA ASP A 67 21.51 11.95 -3.82
C ASP A 67 21.62 10.59 -3.11
N ARG A 68 21.46 10.57 -1.77
CA ARG A 68 21.35 9.35 -0.97
C ARG A 68 20.05 9.32 -0.17
N GLN A 69 19.87 10.31 0.72
CA GLN A 69 18.67 10.40 1.56
C GLN A 69 17.61 11.36 1.00
N TYR A 70 18.01 12.30 0.16
CA TYR A 70 17.08 13.19 -0.55
C TYR A 70 17.67 13.65 -1.88
N LEU A 71 16.78 14.19 -2.69
CA LEU A 71 17.07 14.96 -3.90
C LEU A 71 16.49 16.37 -3.77
N VAL A 72 17.13 17.32 -4.45
CA VAL A 72 16.62 18.69 -4.59
C VAL A 72 15.91 18.78 -5.93
N GLN A 73 14.59 18.97 -5.91
CA GLN A 73 13.76 19.07 -7.11
C GLN A 73 12.78 20.23 -6.99
N ASP A 74 12.69 21.07 -8.02
CA ASP A 74 11.82 22.26 -8.07
C ASP A 74 11.98 23.18 -6.84
N GLY A 75 13.22 23.30 -6.35
CA GLY A 75 13.54 24.09 -5.15
C GLY A 75 12.98 23.49 -3.85
N LYS A 76 12.71 22.19 -3.79
CA LYS A 76 12.23 21.47 -2.60
C LYS A 76 13.09 20.24 -2.30
N ILE A 77 13.15 19.87 -1.03
CA ILE A 77 13.77 18.62 -0.57
C ILE A 77 12.76 17.49 -0.73
N VAL A 78 13.10 16.48 -1.52
CA VAL A 78 12.29 15.27 -1.70
C VAL A 78 13.04 14.08 -1.11
N ILE A 79 12.43 13.41 -0.14
CA ILE A 79 13.02 12.25 0.54
C ILE A 79 13.14 11.09 -0.45
N ILE A 80 14.27 10.39 -0.41
CA ILE A 80 14.47 9.13 -1.13
C ILE A 80 14.29 7.98 -0.14
N ASP A 81 13.53 6.95 -0.53
CA ASP A 81 13.49 5.71 0.21
C ASP A 81 14.82 4.97 0.02
N GLU A 82 15.63 4.85 1.08
CA GLU A 82 16.95 4.21 1.05
C GLU A 82 16.90 2.76 0.53
N SER A 83 15.77 2.07 0.67
CA SER A 83 15.61 0.68 0.24
C SER A 83 15.24 0.52 -1.23
N THR A 84 14.49 1.49 -1.78
CA THR A 84 13.94 1.39 -3.15
C THR A 84 14.48 2.44 -4.12
N GLY A 85 15.18 3.46 -3.63
CA GLY A 85 15.67 4.60 -4.41
C GLY A 85 14.58 5.52 -4.93
N ARG A 86 13.31 5.34 -4.51
CA ARG A 86 12.17 6.09 -5.05
C ARG A 86 11.96 7.42 -4.31
N PRO A 87 11.63 8.52 -5.04
CA PRO A 87 11.25 9.78 -4.43
C PRO A 87 9.92 9.70 -3.67
N MET A 88 9.83 10.38 -2.53
CA MET A 88 8.66 10.47 -1.66
C MET A 88 8.22 11.93 -1.46
N PRO A 89 7.61 12.57 -2.47
CA PRO A 89 7.40 14.04 -2.53
C PRO A 89 6.41 14.63 -1.51
N ASN A 90 5.76 13.80 -0.69
CA ASN A 90 4.80 14.24 0.34
C ASN A 90 5.22 13.81 1.76
N ARG A 91 6.50 13.48 1.95
CA ARG A 91 7.04 13.12 3.26
C ARG A 91 8.05 14.17 3.71
N THR A 92 7.96 14.49 5.00
CA THR A 92 8.90 15.38 5.68
C THR A 92 9.50 14.63 6.86
N TRP A 93 10.76 14.94 7.19
CA TRP A 93 11.34 14.45 8.44
C TRP A 93 10.77 15.21 9.65
N HIS A 94 10.65 14.54 10.78
CA HIS A 94 10.13 15.13 12.01
C HIS A 94 11.18 15.99 12.73
N GLN A 95 10.79 16.65 13.84
CA GLN A 95 11.68 17.36 14.76
C GLN A 95 12.57 18.43 14.10
N THR A 96 12.03 19.19 13.15
CA THR A 96 12.74 20.27 12.41
C THR A 96 13.92 19.81 11.54
N LEU A 97 14.12 18.51 11.40
CA LEU A 97 15.21 17.95 10.58
C LEU A 97 15.04 18.27 9.10
N HIS A 98 13.80 18.30 8.61
CA HIS A 98 13.52 18.67 7.21
C HIS A 98 13.95 20.12 6.94
N GLN A 99 13.57 21.05 7.82
CA GLN A 99 13.99 22.45 7.75
C GLN A 99 15.51 22.61 7.93
N ALA A 100 16.16 21.76 8.73
CA ALA A 100 17.61 21.77 8.86
C ALA A 100 18.31 21.37 7.55
N ILE A 101 17.73 20.45 6.77
CA ILE A 101 18.24 20.05 5.44
C ILE A 101 17.94 21.14 4.40
N GLU A 102 16.76 21.77 4.43
CA GLU A 102 16.45 22.93 3.58
C GLU A 102 17.44 24.08 3.83
N ALA A 103 17.71 24.40 5.11
CA ALA A 103 18.72 25.39 5.49
C ALA A 103 20.12 25.01 5.00
N LYS A 104 20.46 23.72 5.02
CA LYS A 104 21.75 23.19 4.56
C LYS A 104 21.93 23.39 3.05
N GLU A 105 20.88 23.19 2.27
CA GLU A 105 20.91 23.34 0.81
C GLU A 105 20.61 24.78 0.35
N GLY A 106 20.41 25.73 1.27
CA GLY A 106 20.12 27.13 0.96
C GLY A 106 18.72 27.36 0.38
N ILE A 107 17.79 26.47 0.68
CA ILE A 107 16.39 26.50 0.19
C ILE A 107 15.51 27.26 1.19
N PRO A 108 14.50 28.04 0.73
CA PRO A 108 13.51 28.65 1.63
C PRO A 108 12.87 27.61 2.54
N LEU A 109 12.82 27.91 3.84
CA LEU A 109 12.30 26.99 4.84
C LEU A 109 10.80 26.77 4.63
N SER A 110 10.39 25.50 4.59
CA SER A 110 8.97 25.15 4.59
C SER A 110 8.40 25.17 5.99
N ASP A 111 7.16 25.65 6.12
CA ASP A 111 6.43 25.54 7.36
C ASP A 111 6.22 24.05 7.70
N PRO A 112 6.48 23.64 8.95
CA PRO A 112 6.25 22.26 9.36
C PRO A 112 4.76 21.95 9.19
N PRO A 113 4.39 20.80 8.56
CA PRO A 113 2.99 20.44 8.42
C PRO A 113 2.39 20.22 9.80
N GLU A 114 1.52 21.14 10.23
CA GLU A 114 0.79 21.04 11.48
C GLU A 114 -0.51 20.28 11.26
N THR A 115 -0.72 19.21 12.05
CA THR A 115 -2.01 18.52 12.03
C THR A 115 -3.00 19.28 12.91
N VAL A 116 -3.79 20.16 12.29
CA VAL A 116 -4.81 20.96 12.98
C VAL A 116 -5.95 20.08 13.52
N ALA A 117 -6.33 19.05 12.75
CA ALA A 117 -7.36 18.10 13.15
C ALA A 117 -7.08 16.71 12.58
N ARG A 118 -7.50 15.67 13.30
CA ARG A 118 -7.44 14.28 12.86
C ARG A 118 -8.71 13.57 13.33
N LEU A 119 -9.28 12.76 12.44
CA LEU A 119 -10.44 11.93 12.73
C LEU A 119 -10.30 10.59 12.00
N SER A 120 -10.59 9.49 12.67
CA SER A 120 -10.68 8.19 12.00
C SER A 120 -11.97 8.09 11.19
N PHE A 121 -11.99 7.25 10.15
CA PHE A 121 -13.23 6.97 9.43
C PHE A 121 -14.29 6.33 10.32
N GLN A 122 -13.86 5.49 11.26
CA GLN A 122 -14.73 4.84 12.22
C GLN A 122 -15.49 5.87 13.05
N ARG A 123 -14.78 6.85 13.61
CA ARG A 123 -15.39 7.94 14.38
C ARG A 123 -16.23 8.85 13.50
N PHE A 124 -15.73 9.23 12.33
CA PHE A 124 -16.47 10.07 11.37
C PHE A 124 -17.84 9.49 11.01
N PHE A 125 -17.92 8.20 10.65
CA PHE A 125 -19.20 7.59 10.27
C PHE A 125 -20.12 7.34 11.47
N ARG A 126 -19.58 7.22 12.69
CA ARG A 126 -20.40 7.10 13.91
C ARG A 126 -21.11 8.40 14.29
N CYS A 127 -20.68 9.55 13.76
CA CYS A 127 -21.37 10.83 13.97
C CYS A 127 -22.71 10.95 13.22
N TYR A 128 -23.02 10.02 12.30
CA TYR A 128 -24.27 10.05 11.56
C TYR A 128 -25.38 9.36 12.35
N HIS A 129 -26.49 10.08 12.61
CA HIS A 129 -27.67 9.51 13.24
C HIS A 129 -28.21 8.28 12.50
N LYS A 130 -28.12 8.26 11.16
CA LYS A 130 -28.51 7.13 10.34
C LYS A 130 -27.39 6.77 9.38
N LEU A 131 -26.86 5.56 9.53
CA LEU A 131 -25.81 5.02 8.69
C LEU A 131 -26.31 3.78 7.95
N SER A 132 -25.98 3.68 6.67
CA SER A 132 -26.25 2.50 5.84
C SER A 132 -25.14 2.34 4.80
N GLY A 133 -24.97 1.14 4.27
CA GLY A 133 -23.95 0.88 3.26
C GLY A 133 -24.31 -0.29 2.36
N MET A 134 -23.70 -0.31 1.18
CA MET A 134 -23.88 -1.38 0.20
C MET A 134 -22.54 -1.87 -0.34
N THR A 135 -22.39 -3.17 -0.46
CA THR A 135 -21.22 -3.82 -1.08
C THR A 135 -21.54 -5.27 -1.42
N GLY A 136 -20.88 -5.83 -2.43
CA GLY A 136 -21.02 -7.25 -2.78
C GLY A 136 -20.30 -8.22 -1.83
N THR A 137 -19.50 -7.71 -0.88
CA THR A 137 -18.60 -8.53 -0.03
C THR A 137 -18.62 -8.10 1.44
N ALA A 138 -19.81 -7.81 1.99
CA ALA A 138 -19.96 -7.43 3.40
C ALA A 138 -19.97 -8.64 4.37
N ASN A 139 -20.39 -9.81 3.90
CA ASN A 139 -20.71 -10.94 4.77
C ASN A 139 -19.50 -11.43 5.57
N GLU A 140 -18.32 -11.42 4.95
CA GLU A 140 -17.06 -11.82 5.59
C GLU A 140 -16.65 -10.87 6.73
N ALA A 141 -17.09 -9.61 6.66
CA ALA A 141 -16.80 -8.57 7.65
C ALA A 141 -18.02 -8.21 8.51
N ALA A 142 -19.08 -9.02 8.50
CA ALA A 142 -20.34 -8.72 9.20
C ALA A 142 -20.14 -8.49 10.71
N SER A 143 -19.29 -9.30 11.35
CA SER A 143 -18.93 -9.09 12.74
C SER A 143 -18.27 -7.73 12.96
N GLU A 144 -17.35 -7.31 12.09
CA GLU A 144 -16.70 -6.01 12.20
C GLU A 144 -17.69 -4.85 12.00
N PHE A 145 -18.59 -4.95 11.01
CA PHE A 145 -19.65 -3.96 10.81
C PHE A 145 -20.55 -3.80 12.05
N TRP A 146 -20.90 -4.90 12.70
CA TRP A 146 -21.69 -4.87 13.92
C TRP A 146 -20.93 -4.29 15.12
N HIS A 147 -19.67 -4.70 15.34
CA HIS A 147 -18.90 -4.24 16.49
C HIS A 147 -18.51 -2.77 16.40
N VAL A 148 -18.22 -2.27 15.20
CA VAL A 148 -17.73 -0.90 14.99
C VAL A 148 -18.88 0.08 14.74
N TYR A 149 -19.86 -0.30 13.92
CA TYR A 149 -20.90 0.62 13.43
C TYR A 149 -22.31 0.23 13.84
N ARG A 150 -22.50 -0.89 14.56
CA ARG A 150 -23.83 -1.47 14.86
C ARG A 150 -24.68 -1.72 13.61
N LEU A 151 -24.01 -2.00 12.49
CA LEU A 151 -24.68 -2.28 11.22
C LEU A 151 -24.84 -3.80 11.02
N ALA A 152 -26.09 -4.23 10.90
CA ALA A 152 -26.41 -5.58 10.46
C ALA A 152 -26.11 -5.74 8.96
N VAL A 153 -25.55 -6.88 8.57
CA VAL A 153 -25.31 -7.21 7.16
C VAL A 153 -26.42 -8.12 6.67
N VAL A 154 -27.16 -7.66 5.67
CA VAL A 154 -28.22 -8.43 5.01
C VAL A 154 -27.74 -8.83 3.62
N LYS A 155 -27.71 -10.14 3.34
CA LYS A 155 -27.36 -10.67 2.02
C LYS A 155 -28.59 -10.62 1.11
N ILE A 156 -28.57 -9.71 0.14
CA ILE A 156 -29.60 -9.64 -0.91
C ILE A 156 -29.33 -10.76 -1.94
N PRO A 157 -30.35 -11.57 -2.32
CA PRO A 157 -30.23 -12.54 -3.40
C PRO A 157 -29.81 -11.87 -4.73
N THR A 158 -29.07 -12.59 -5.56
CA THR A 158 -28.74 -12.08 -6.89
C THR A 158 -29.97 -12.11 -7.79
N ASN A 159 -30.10 -11.11 -8.67
CA ASN A 159 -31.21 -11.03 -9.64
C ASN A 159 -31.30 -12.28 -10.54
N ARG A 160 -30.14 -12.82 -10.93
CA ARG A 160 -30.00 -14.06 -11.68
C ARG A 160 -29.00 -14.98 -11.00
N PRO A 161 -29.09 -16.31 -11.17
CA PRO A 161 -28.12 -17.25 -10.62
C PRO A 161 -26.70 -16.94 -11.11
N CYS A 162 -25.73 -16.98 -10.22
CA CYS A 162 -24.33 -16.79 -10.58
C CYS A 162 -23.75 -18.11 -11.11
N VAL A 163 -23.47 -18.19 -12.40
CA VAL A 163 -22.89 -19.38 -13.08
C VAL A 163 -21.37 -19.30 -13.26
N ARG A 164 -20.69 -18.47 -12.47
CA ARG A 164 -19.24 -18.28 -12.57
C ARG A 164 -18.48 -19.57 -12.31
N VAL A 165 -17.56 -19.90 -13.22
CA VAL A 165 -16.64 -21.03 -13.04
C VAL A 165 -15.40 -20.58 -12.28
N MET A 166 -15.19 -21.14 -11.08
CA MET A 166 -13.96 -20.92 -10.31
C MET A 166 -12.97 -22.03 -10.62
N HIS A 167 -11.92 -21.73 -11.38
CA HIS A 167 -10.85 -22.68 -11.63
C HIS A 167 -9.97 -22.83 -10.38
N PRO A 168 -9.36 -24.01 -10.16
CA PRO A 168 -8.40 -24.18 -9.07
C PRO A 168 -7.22 -23.22 -9.19
N ASP A 169 -6.78 -22.67 -8.06
CA ASP A 169 -5.59 -21.83 -7.97
C ASP A 169 -4.34 -22.60 -8.44
N ARG A 170 -3.51 -22.00 -9.26
CA ARG A 170 -2.22 -22.59 -9.67
C ARG A 170 -1.12 -22.02 -8.81
N PHE A 171 -0.45 -22.86 -8.04
CA PHE A 171 0.70 -22.46 -7.25
C PHE A 171 1.98 -22.82 -8.00
N PHE A 172 3.00 -21.99 -7.89
CA PHE A 172 4.32 -22.13 -8.49
C PHE A 172 5.41 -21.98 -7.43
N ALA A 173 6.56 -22.61 -7.65
CA ALA A 173 7.68 -22.49 -6.74
C ALA A 173 8.31 -21.09 -6.77
N THR A 174 8.38 -20.48 -7.96
CA THR A 174 9.08 -19.20 -8.19
C THR A 174 8.20 -18.18 -8.91
N GLU A 175 8.47 -16.90 -8.69
CA GLU A 175 7.79 -15.80 -9.41
C GLU A 175 7.95 -15.87 -10.93
N PRO A 176 9.14 -16.14 -11.51
CA PRO A 176 9.28 -16.27 -12.96
C PRO A 176 8.40 -17.36 -13.57
N ALA A 177 8.30 -18.53 -12.92
CA ALA A 177 7.43 -19.62 -13.38
C ALA A 177 5.94 -19.19 -13.33
N LYS A 178 5.52 -18.50 -12.27
CA LYS A 178 4.19 -17.91 -12.15
C LYS A 178 3.90 -16.94 -13.31
N TRP A 179 4.80 -15.99 -13.55
CA TRP A 179 4.61 -14.98 -14.59
C TRP A 179 4.56 -15.58 -15.99
N GLY A 180 5.43 -16.56 -16.28
CA GLY A 180 5.36 -17.34 -17.52
C GLY A 180 3.98 -17.98 -17.69
N ALA A 181 3.48 -18.67 -16.68
CA ALA A 181 2.18 -19.33 -16.73
C ALA A 181 0.99 -18.36 -16.84
N VAL A 182 1.07 -17.18 -16.22
CA VAL A 182 0.07 -16.10 -16.37
C VAL A 182 0.01 -15.64 -17.82
N VAL A 183 1.17 -15.36 -18.43
CA VAL A 183 1.25 -14.90 -19.82
C VAL A 183 0.76 -15.98 -20.79
N GLU A 184 1.10 -17.26 -20.56
CA GLU A 184 0.58 -18.39 -21.34
C GLU A 184 -0.95 -18.48 -21.26
N GLU A 185 -1.55 -18.34 -20.06
CA GLU A 185 -3.00 -18.39 -19.93
C GLU A 185 -3.67 -17.19 -20.62
N ILE A 186 -3.10 -15.99 -20.50
CA ILE A 186 -3.58 -14.80 -21.23
C ILE A 186 -3.53 -15.06 -22.74
N ALA A 187 -2.40 -15.53 -23.26
CA ALA A 187 -2.23 -15.82 -24.68
C ALA A 187 -3.22 -16.87 -25.18
N ARG A 188 -3.41 -17.96 -24.42
CA ARG A 188 -4.35 -19.04 -24.75
C ARG A 188 -5.80 -18.55 -24.81
N ARG A 189 -6.21 -17.70 -23.86
CA ARG A 189 -7.56 -17.10 -23.82
C ARG A 189 -7.76 -16.06 -24.91
N ASN A 190 -6.73 -15.24 -25.15
CA ASN A 190 -6.76 -14.24 -26.21
C ASN A 190 -6.85 -14.88 -27.60
N ALA A 191 -6.16 -16.01 -27.82
CA ALA A 191 -6.22 -16.76 -29.08
C ALA A 191 -7.63 -17.27 -29.43
N THR A 192 -8.47 -17.57 -28.42
CA THR A 192 -9.88 -17.92 -28.65
C THR A 192 -10.79 -16.69 -28.76
N GLY A 193 -10.26 -15.50 -28.52
CA GLY A 193 -11.00 -14.24 -28.47
C GLY A 193 -11.69 -13.98 -27.12
N GLN A 194 -11.44 -14.79 -26.08
CA GLN A 194 -12.03 -14.58 -24.77
C GLN A 194 -11.39 -13.36 -24.08
N PRO A 195 -12.17 -12.37 -23.60
CA PRO A 195 -11.61 -11.24 -22.87
C PRO A 195 -11.02 -11.65 -21.53
N VAL A 196 -9.92 -10.99 -21.16
CA VAL A 196 -9.18 -11.26 -19.93
C VAL A 196 -9.00 -9.98 -19.12
N LEU A 197 -9.39 -10.04 -17.85
CA LEU A 197 -9.08 -9.02 -16.85
C LEU A 197 -8.06 -9.57 -15.87
N VAL A 198 -6.89 -8.95 -15.80
CA VAL A 198 -5.80 -9.35 -14.91
C VAL A 198 -5.69 -8.37 -13.75
N GLY A 199 -5.87 -8.85 -12.52
CA GLY A 199 -5.68 -8.08 -11.29
C GLY A 199 -4.31 -8.33 -10.70
N THR A 200 -3.54 -7.26 -10.48
CA THR A 200 -2.24 -7.29 -9.79
C THR A 200 -2.33 -6.55 -8.45
N ARG A 201 -1.36 -6.72 -7.54
CA ARG A 201 -1.33 -6.03 -6.24
C ARG A 201 -0.62 -4.66 -6.28
N SER A 202 0.26 -4.45 -7.25
CA SER A 202 1.12 -3.25 -7.29
C SER A 202 1.33 -2.74 -8.71
N VAL A 203 1.64 -1.45 -8.82
CA VAL A 203 1.97 -0.82 -10.12
C VAL A 203 3.19 -1.50 -10.74
N ALA A 204 4.20 -1.84 -9.92
CA ALA A 204 5.39 -2.54 -10.39
C ALA A 204 5.08 -3.92 -10.98
N ALA A 205 4.15 -4.68 -10.38
CA ALA A 205 3.71 -5.97 -10.93
C ALA A 205 2.91 -5.79 -12.22
N SER A 206 2.08 -4.75 -12.31
CA SER A 206 1.39 -4.40 -13.57
C SER A 206 2.34 -4.01 -14.69
N ASP A 207 3.34 -3.17 -14.41
CA ASP A 207 4.34 -2.75 -15.40
C ASP A 207 5.22 -3.94 -15.83
N HIS A 208 5.50 -4.86 -14.92
CA HIS A 208 6.22 -6.09 -15.25
C HIS A 208 5.40 -6.97 -16.21
N LEU A 209 4.12 -7.20 -15.91
CA LEU A 209 3.23 -7.95 -16.80
C LEU A 209 3.06 -7.26 -18.16
N ALA A 210 2.92 -5.93 -18.17
CA ALA A 210 2.84 -5.14 -19.40
C ALA A 210 4.04 -5.42 -20.31
N ARG A 211 5.27 -5.34 -19.80
CA ARG A 211 6.49 -5.67 -20.57
C ARG A 211 6.49 -7.10 -21.11
N LEU A 212 6.00 -8.07 -20.34
CA LEU A 212 5.90 -9.46 -20.79
C LEU A 212 4.87 -9.64 -21.93
N LEU A 213 3.74 -8.92 -21.88
CA LEU A 213 2.75 -8.94 -22.95
C LEU A 213 3.23 -8.21 -24.21
N GLU A 214 3.95 -7.08 -24.06
CA GLU A 214 4.59 -6.36 -25.17
C GLU A 214 5.58 -7.26 -25.92
N ALA A 215 6.41 -8.00 -25.18
CA ALA A 215 7.37 -8.95 -25.74
C ALA A 215 6.70 -10.10 -26.52
N ARG A 216 5.41 -10.35 -26.29
CA ARG A 216 4.60 -11.34 -27.01
C ARG A 216 3.66 -10.73 -28.05
N HIS A 217 3.76 -9.42 -28.29
CA HIS A 217 2.90 -8.68 -29.21
C HIS A 217 1.40 -8.81 -28.91
N LEU A 218 1.04 -8.95 -27.62
CA LEU A 218 -0.35 -9.00 -27.18
C LEU A 218 -0.85 -7.58 -26.84
N PRO A 219 -1.86 -7.03 -27.53
CA PRO A 219 -2.38 -5.70 -27.21
C PRO A 219 -3.16 -5.73 -25.89
N PHE A 220 -2.84 -4.83 -24.97
CA PHE A 220 -3.51 -4.70 -23.67
C PHE A 220 -3.82 -3.24 -23.33
N ALA A 221 -4.69 -3.05 -22.34
CA ALA A 221 -4.92 -1.78 -21.68
C ALA A 221 -4.48 -1.85 -20.22
N LEU A 222 -3.77 -0.83 -19.73
CA LEU A 222 -3.21 -0.77 -18.37
C LEU A 222 -3.92 0.30 -17.52
N LEU A 223 -4.31 -0.07 -16.30
CA LEU A 223 -5.02 0.79 -15.34
C LEU A 223 -4.26 0.85 -14.01
N ASN A 224 -3.75 2.03 -13.66
CA ASN A 224 -2.88 2.22 -12.48
C ASN A 224 -3.56 2.99 -11.31
N ALA A 225 -4.88 3.20 -11.36
CA ALA A 225 -5.68 3.91 -10.35
C ALA A 225 -5.32 5.40 -10.15
N THR A 226 -4.71 6.05 -11.16
CA THR A 226 -4.32 7.47 -11.13
C THR A 226 -5.29 8.37 -11.89
N ARG A 227 -6.03 7.85 -12.89
CA ARG A 227 -6.88 8.64 -13.80
C ARG A 227 -8.29 8.08 -13.90
N LEU A 228 -9.08 8.27 -12.85
CA LEU A 228 -10.40 7.64 -12.66
C LEU A 228 -11.38 7.78 -13.85
N LYS A 229 -11.47 8.96 -14.49
CA LYS A 229 -12.40 9.20 -15.60
C LYS A 229 -12.02 8.43 -16.87
N GLU A 230 -10.74 8.41 -17.23
CA GLU A 230 -10.22 7.67 -18.38
C GLU A 230 -10.28 6.15 -18.13
N GLU A 231 -9.99 5.73 -16.89
CA GLU A 231 -10.03 4.32 -16.50
C GLU A 231 -11.43 3.72 -16.63
N ALA A 232 -12.48 4.47 -16.29
CA ALA A 232 -13.86 4.01 -16.44
C ALA A 232 -14.20 3.67 -17.91
N ALA A 233 -13.78 4.51 -18.87
CA ALA A 233 -14.01 4.26 -20.28
C ALA A 233 -13.29 2.99 -20.75
N ILE A 234 -12.04 2.80 -20.34
CA ILE A 234 -11.25 1.60 -20.70
C ILE A 234 -11.88 0.34 -20.10
N VAL A 235 -12.33 0.41 -18.85
CA VAL A 235 -12.92 -0.72 -18.13
C VAL A 235 -14.25 -1.14 -18.73
N ALA A 236 -15.07 -0.19 -19.19
CA ALA A 236 -16.34 -0.51 -19.83
C ALA A 236 -16.16 -1.40 -21.07
N LEU A 237 -15.03 -1.25 -21.77
CA LEU A 237 -14.66 -2.04 -22.96
C LEU A 237 -13.93 -3.35 -22.61
N ALA A 238 -13.65 -3.63 -21.34
CA ALA A 238 -12.88 -4.81 -20.93
C ALA A 238 -13.58 -6.15 -21.25
N GLY A 239 -14.90 -6.12 -21.52
CA GLY A 239 -15.68 -7.29 -21.88
C GLY A 239 -15.80 -7.54 -23.39
N GLU A 240 -15.12 -6.75 -24.23
CA GLU A 240 -15.10 -6.94 -25.68
C GLU A 240 -14.22 -8.11 -26.10
N ARG A 241 -14.56 -8.74 -27.23
CA ARG A 241 -13.83 -9.91 -27.77
C ARG A 241 -12.33 -9.61 -27.91
N GLY A 242 -11.49 -10.48 -27.37
CA GLY A 242 -10.04 -10.40 -27.44
C GLY A 242 -9.40 -9.31 -26.58
N ARG A 243 -10.17 -8.57 -25.77
CA ARG A 243 -9.61 -7.49 -24.96
C ARG A 243 -8.80 -8.05 -23.78
N ILE A 244 -7.56 -7.56 -23.60
CA ILE A 244 -6.75 -7.81 -22.40
C ILE A 244 -6.68 -6.52 -21.60
N THR A 245 -7.04 -6.58 -20.32
CA THR A 245 -7.01 -5.43 -19.42
C THR A 245 -6.24 -5.78 -18.16
N ILE A 246 -5.20 -5.02 -17.84
CA ILE A 246 -4.44 -5.11 -16.59
C ILE A 246 -4.96 -4.03 -15.63
N ALA A 247 -5.38 -4.44 -14.43
CA ALA A 247 -5.84 -3.56 -13.38
C ALA A 247 -4.98 -3.70 -12.12
N THR A 248 -4.30 -2.62 -11.73
CA THR A 248 -3.61 -2.57 -10.44
C THR A 248 -4.61 -2.48 -9.30
N ASN A 249 -4.50 -3.38 -8.33
CA ASN A 249 -5.43 -3.57 -7.22
C ASN A 249 -6.88 -3.72 -7.68
N MET A 250 -7.66 -2.65 -7.50
CA MET A 250 -9.06 -2.56 -7.89
C MET A 250 -9.28 -1.35 -8.80
N ALA A 251 -8.32 -1.01 -9.66
CA ALA A 251 -8.49 0.04 -10.67
C ALA A 251 -9.74 -0.22 -11.52
N GLY A 252 -10.50 0.84 -11.81
CA GLY A 252 -11.81 0.72 -12.46
C GLY A 252 -12.95 0.28 -11.54
N ARG A 253 -12.79 0.34 -10.21
CA ARG A 253 -13.87 0.04 -9.26
C ARG A 253 -15.09 0.92 -9.51
N GLY A 254 -16.27 0.30 -9.48
CA GLY A 254 -17.55 0.98 -9.68
C GLY A 254 -18.04 1.00 -11.14
N THR A 255 -17.16 0.73 -12.11
CA THR A 255 -17.57 0.61 -13.52
C THR A 255 -17.96 -0.83 -13.85
N ASP A 256 -19.07 -0.98 -14.56
CA ASP A 256 -19.56 -2.28 -15.00
C ASP A 256 -18.82 -2.79 -16.24
N ILE A 257 -18.55 -4.10 -16.28
CA ILE A 257 -17.95 -4.75 -17.45
C ILE A 257 -19.04 -5.62 -18.08
N ARG A 258 -19.64 -5.12 -19.16
CA ARG A 258 -20.64 -5.86 -19.93
C ARG A 258 -19.94 -6.71 -20.97
N LEU A 259 -20.46 -7.90 -21.23
CA LEU A 259 -19.93 -8.75 -22.29
C LEU A 259 -20.34 -8.19 -23.65
N GLY A 260 -19.37 -8.11 -24.57
CA GLY A 260 -19.63 -7.78 -25.97
C GLY A 260 -20.37 -8.92 -26.70
N PRO A 261 -20.84 -8.67 -27.93
CA PRO A 261 -21.50 -9.70 -28.74
C PRO A 261 -20.60 -10.92 -28.97
N GLY A 262 -21.15 -12.13 -28.82
CA GLY A 262 -20.41 -13.38 -29.06
C GLY A 262 -19.43 -13.78 -27.94
N VAL A 263 -19.30 -13.00 -26.87
CA VAL A 263 -18.33 -13.25 -25.79
C VAL A 263 -18.85 -14.28 -24.78
N ALA A 264 -20.18 -14.35 -24.58
CA ALA A 264 -20.77 -15.32 -23.66
C ALA A 264 -20.48 -16.77 -24.11
N GLU A 265 -20.52 -17.01 -25.43
CA GLU A 265 -20.22 -18.27 -26.09
C GLU A 265 -18.74 -18.68 -25.96
N LEU A 266 -17.85 -17.70 -25.78
CA LEU A 266 -16.42 -17.92 -25.50
C LEU A 266 -16.15 -18.22 -24.02
N GLY A 267 -17.20 -18.34 -23.19
CA GLY A 267 -17.10 -18.54 -21.74
C GLY A 267 -17.06 -17.25 -20.93
N GLY A 268 -17.40 -16.11 -21.55
CA GLY A 268 -17.50 -14.81 -20.89
C GLY A 268 -16.16 -14.21 -20.46
N LEU A 269 -16.20 -13.22 -19.57
CA LEU A 269 -15.00 -12.59 -19.02
C LEU A 269 -14.19 -13.59 -18.17
N HIS A 270 -12.91 -13.75 -18.48
CA HIS A 270 -11.96 -14.51 -17.66
C HIS A 270 -11.17 -13.56 -16.75
N VAL A 271 -11.20 -13.79 -15.43
CA VAL A 271 -10.49 -12.97 -14.44
C VAL A 271 -9.29 -13.73 -13.89
N ILE A 272 -8.11 -13.14 -14.04
CA ILE A 272 -6.86 -13.67 -13.49
C ILE A 272 -6.44 -12.83 -12.29
N ALA A 273 -6.21 -13.45 -11.14
CA ALA A 273 -5.49 -12.84 -10.04
C ALA A 273 -4.03 -13.30 -10.08
N THR A 274 -3.08 -12.37 -10.18
CA THR A 274 -1.65 -12.71 -10.24
C THR A 274 -1.05 -12.99 -8.86
N GLU A 275 -1.80 -12.70 -7.80
CA GLU A 275 -1.50 -12.94 -6.39
C GLU A 275 -2.83 -13.00 -5.60
N ARG A 276 -2.80 -13.54 -4.38
CA ARG A 276 -3.91 -13.35 -3.42
C ARG A 276 -3.67 -12.11 -2.57
N HIS A 277 -4.73 -11.38 -2.28
CA HIS A 277 -4.68 -10.26 -1.34
C HIS A 277 -4.64 -10.77 0.11
N GLU A 278 -4.15 -9.89 1.00
CA GLU A 278 -4.16 -10.12 2.45
C GLU A 278 -5.56 -10.44 2.99
N SER A 279 -6.62 -9.88 2.39
CA SER A 279 -8.00 -10.24 2.71
C SER A 279 -8.71 -10.90 1.53
N GLY A 280 -9.34 -12.04 1.80
CA GLY A 280 -10.14 -12.77 0.81
C GLY A 280 -11.33 -11.94 0.29
N ARG A 281 -11.75 -10.91 1.03
CA ARG A 281 -12.78 -9.96 0.60
C ARG A 281 -12.37 -9.18 -0.66
N VAL A 282 -11.09 -8.88 -0.83
CA VAL A 282 -10.58 -8.13 -2.00
C VAL A 282 -10.51 -9.07 -3.21
N ASP A 283 -10.03 -10.30 -3.02
CA ASP A 283 -10.05 -11.33 -4.06
C ASP A 283 -11.47 -11.56 -4.62
N ARG A 284 -12.47 -11.64 -3.72
CA ARG A 284 -13.88 -11.77 -4.13
C ARG A 284 -14.40 -10.56 -4.91
N GLN A 285 -13.90 -9.36 -4.64
CA GLN A 285 -14.27 -8.18 -5.42
C GLN A 285 -13.73 -8.26 -6.84
N LEU A 286 -12.49 -8.72 -6.99
CA LEU A 286 -11.88 -8.94 -8.30
C LEU A 286 -12.63 -10.03 -9.09
N PHE A 287 -12.85 -11.21 -8.50
CA PHE A 287 -13.57 -12.30 -9.16
C PHE A 287 -15.05 -11.96 -9.44
N GLY A 288 -15.65 -11.13 -8.60
CA GLY A 288 -17.01 -10.62 -8.78
C GLY A 288 -17.19 -9.69 -9.97
N ARG A 289 -16.10 -9.33 -10.68
CA ARG A 289 -16.17 -8.56 -11.93
C ARG A 289 -16.59 -9.41 -13.14
N ALA A 290 -16.48 -10.74 -13.05
CA ALA A 290 -17.00 -11.68 -14.05
C ALA A 290 -18.34 -12.30 -13.63
N ALA A 291 -19.08 -12.81 -14.63
CA ALA A 291 -20.37 -13.48 -14.48
C ALA A 291 -21.43 -12.62 -13.78
N ARG A 292 -21.59 -11.37 -14.24
CA ARG A 292 -22.61 -10.45 -13.73
C ARG A 292 -23.96 -10.76 -14.39
N GLN A 293 -25.07 -10.56 -13.68
CA GLN A 293 -26.42 -10.81 -14.22
C GLN A 293 -26.61 -12.21 -14.86
N GLY A 294 -25.94 -13.22 -14.31
CA GLY A 294 -26.02 -14.60 -14.82
C GLY A 294 -25.20 -14.87 -16.08
N ASP A 295 -24.38 -13.92 -16.52
CA ASP A 295 -23.47 -14.10 -17.64
C ASP A 295 -22.48 -15.25 -17.39
N ALA A 296 -22.02 -15.86 -18.48
CA ALA A 296 -20.86 -16.73 -18.42
C ALA A 296 -19.63 -15.96 -17.92
N GLY A 297 -18.73 -16.65 -17.24
CA GLY A 297 -17.50 -16.04 -16.77
C GLY A 297 -16.70 -17.02 -15.93
N SER A 298 -15.41 -16.77 -15.83
CA SER A 298 -14.51 -17.62 -15.07
C SER A 298 -13.47 -16.80 -14.32
N ALA A 299 -12.92 -17.39 -13.26
CA ALA A 299 -11.83 -16.76 -12.51
C ALA A 299 -10.81 -17.80 -12.06
N GLN A 300 -9.53 -17.39 -12.01
CA GLN A 300 -8.42 -18.22 -11.55
C GLN A 300 -7.35 -17.36 -10.87
N ALA A 301 -6.68 -17.90 -9.85
CA ALA A 301 -5.51 -17.28 -9.26
C ALA A 301 -4.23 -18.03 -9.63
N PHE A 302 -3.15 -17.29 -9.84
CA PHE A 302 -1.80 -17.77 -10.08
C PHE A 302 -0.94 -17.25 -8.94
N LEU A 303 -0.30 -18.13 -8.19
CA LEU A 303 0.35 -17.82 -6.92
C LEU A 303 1.77 -18.36 -6.91
N SER A 304 2.72 -17.63 -6.33
CA SER A 304 4.06 -18.13 -6.09
C SER A 304 4.29 -18.30 -4.60
N LEU A 305 5.07 -19.31 -4.19
CA LEU A 305 5.54 -19.42 -2.80
C LEU A 305 6.39 -18.23 -2.37
N GLU A 306 6.89 -17.46 -3.33
CA GLU A 306 7.66 -16.23 -3.15
C GLU A 306 6.79 -14.97 -2.98
N ASP A 307 5.47 -15.06 -3.20
CA ASP A 307 4.59 -13.90 -3.06
C ASP A 307 4.65 -13.33 -1.63
N GLU A 308 4.49 -12.01 -1.52
CA GLU A 308 4.60 -11.25 -0.26
C GLU A 308 3.73 -11.83 0.85
N LEU A 309 2.51 -12.27 0.51
CA LEU A 309 1.55 -12.86 1.44
C LEU A 309 2.14 -14.08 2.16
N PHE A 310 2.80 -14.99 1.44
CA PHE A 310 3.37 -16.19 2.04
C PHE A 310 4.64 -15.85 2.83
N ARG A 311 5.54 -15.04 2.26
CA ARG A 311 6.78 -14.62 2.92
C ARG A 311 6.54 -13.91 4.26
N LYS A 312 5.48 -13.09 4.35
CA LYS A 312 5.18 -12.28 5.53
C LYS A 312 4.40 -13.05 6.60
N PHE A 313 3.51 -13.96 6.21
CA PHE A 313 2.53 -14.55 7.13
C PHE A 313 2.67 -16.05 7.37
N LEU A 314 3.51 -16.76 6.60
CA LEU A 314 3.85 -18.14 6.88
C LEU A 314 5.19 -18.25 7.65
N PRO A 315 5.26 -19.10 8.68
CA PRO A 315 6.53 -19.46 9.30
C PRO A 315 7.53 -20.03 8.29
N SER A 316 8.81 -19.65 8.41
CA SER A 316 9.87 -20.08 7.48
C SER A 316 10.01 -21.60 7.35
N ARG A 317 9.72 -22.35 8.42
CA ARG A 317 9.71 -23.83 8.40
C ARG A 317 8.66 -24.39 7.44
N ILE A 318 7.47 -23.78 7.42
CA ILE A 318 6.38 -24.19 6.52
C ILE A 318 6.75 -23.84 5.07
N LEU A 319 7.32 -22.66 4.83
CA LEU A 319 7.83 -22.27 3.51
C LEU A 319 8.91 -23.24 3.00
N GLY A 320 9.87 -23.64 3.86
CA GLY A 320 10.91 -24.59 3.49
C GLY A 320 10.37 -26.00 3.15
N LEU A 321 9.35 -26.47 3.87
CA LEU A 321 8.66 -27.72 3.55
C LEU A 321 7.88 -27.62 2.24
N LEU A 322 7.14 -26.51 2.06
CA LEU A 322 6.41 -26.23 0.83
C LEU A 322 7.33 -26.04 -0.36
N GLY A 323 8.56 -25.54 -0.20
CA GLY A 323 9.52 -25.45 -1.31
C GLY A 323 10.02 -26.82 -1.75
N LYS A 324 10.25 -27.75 -0.80
CA LYS A 324 10.76 -29.10 -1.09
C LYS A 324 9.68 -30.05 -1.63
N TRP A 325 8.45 -29.91 -1.15
CA TRP A 325 7.30 -30.78 -1.48
C TRP A 325 6.24 -30.01 -2.27
N GLY A 326 6.67 -28.90 -2.86
CA GLY A 326 5.84 -27.88 -3.47
C GLY A 326 5.33 -28.23 -4.84
N PRO A 327 4.59 -27.31 -5.44
CA PRO A 327 4.26 -27.42 -6.84
C PRO A 327 5.56 -27.38 -7.66
N GLY A 328 5.73 -28.30 -8.60
CA GLY A 328 6.75 -28.15 -9.64
C GLY A 328 6.45 -26.94 -10.54
N ASP A 329 7.37 -26.63 -11.45
CA ASP A 329 7.26 -25.44 -12.32
C ASP A 329 6.04 -25.45 -13.27
N SER A 330 5.45 -26.62 -13.52
CA SER A 330 4.20 -26.78 -14.27
C SER A 330 2.96 -26.23 -13.54
N GLY A 331 3.09 -25.99 -12.24
CA GLY A 331 2.07 -25.42 -11.37
C GLY A 331 0.96 -26.40 -10.99
N GLY A 332 0.52 -26.36 -9.73
CA GLY A 332 -0.50 -27.29 -9.23
C GLY A 332 -1.19 -26.84 -7.96
N SER A 333 -2.38 -27.39 -7.69
CA SER A 333 -3.17 -27.13 -6.48
C SER A 333 -3.22 -28.36 -5.59
N THR A 334 -2.42 -28.39 -4.51
CA THR A 334 -2.55 -29.43 -3.47
C THR A 334 -3.44 -28.96 -2.31
N PRO A 335 -4.09 -29.87 -1.57
CA PRO A 335 -4.80 -29.50 -0.34
C PRO A 335 -3.91 -28.77 0.68
N LEU A 336 -2.62 -29.13 0.76
CA LEU A 336 -1.64 -28.49 1.63
C LEU A 336 -1.42 -27.01 1.27
N LEU A 337 -1.25 -26.71 -0.02
CA LEU A 337 -1.07 -25.34 -0.51
C LEU A 337 -2.30 -24.47 -0.24
N ARG A 338 -3.50 -25.01 -0.49
CA ARG A 338 -4.76 -24.33 -0.18
C ARG A 338 -4.94 -24.05 1.31
N ARG A 339 -4.54 -24.99 2.19
CA ARG A 339 -4.54 -24.77 3.64
C ARG A 339 -3.54 -23.68 4.03
N SER A 340 -2.34 -23.71 3.45
CA SER A 340 -1.29 -22.72 3.71
C SER A 340 -1.72 -21.32 3.29
N LEU A 341 -2.40 -21.17 2.15
CA LEU A 341 -3.00 -19.90 1.74
C LEU A 341 -4.02 -19.38 2.76
N LYS A 342 -4.94 -20.23 3.24
CA LYS A 342 -5.92 -19.84 4.26
C LYS A 342 -5.25 -19.41 5.57
N LEU A 343 -4.17 -20.09 5.97
CA LEU A 343 -3.39 -19.71 7.15
C LEU A 343 -2.73 -18.34 6.97
N ALA A 344 -2.13 -18.08 5.82
CA ALA A 344 -1.50 -16.80 5.50
C ALA A 344 -2.52 -15.65 5.50
N GLN A 345 -3.63 -15.79 4.77
CA GLN A 345 -4.71 -14.78 4.76
C GLN A 345 -5.31 -14.58 6.15
N GLY A 346 -5.57 -15.65 6.90
CA GLY A 346 -6.07 -15.53 8.28
C GLY A 346 -5.08 -14.83 9.22
N GLY A 347 -3.77 -15.02 9.01
CA GLY A 347 -2.72 -14.26 9.70
C GLY A 347 -2.78 -12.77 9.38
N ALA A 348 -2.86 -12.44 8.10
CA ALA A 348 -2.95 -11.06 7.61
C ALA A 348 -4.20 -10.33 8.10
N GLU A 349 -5.37 -10.97 8.00
CA GLU A 349 -6.63 -10.42 8.48
C GLU A 349 -6.61 -10.18 10.00
N ARG A 350 -6.01 -11.08 10.79
CA ARG A 350 -5.83 -10.88 12.23
C ARG A 350 -4.92 -9.70 12.55
N GLN A 351 -3.79 -9.55 11.85
CA GLN A 351 -2.90 -8.40 12.05
C GLN A 351 -3.61 -7.09 11.71
N ALA A 352 -4.29 -7.05 10.55
CA ALA A 352 -5.02 -5.87 10.11
C ALA A 352 -6.17 -5.52 11.08
N ARG A 353 -6.86 -6.53 11.63
CA ARG A 353 -7.90 -6.33 12.66
C ARG A 353 -7.32 -5.71 13.92
N LYS A 354 -6.19 -6.22 14.43
CA LYS A 354 -5.51 -5.63 15.60
C LYS A 354 -5.13 -4.17 15.39
N GLN A 355 -4.64 -3.81 14.20
CA GLN A 355 -4.33 -2.42 13.85
C GLN A 355 -5.58 -1.54 13.91
N ARG A 356 -6.71 -2.00 13.34
CA ARG A 356 -7.98 -1.26 13.38
C ARG A 356 -8.55 -1.13 14.80
N GLU A 357 -8.45 -2.18 15.61
CA GLU A 357 -8.82 -2.13 17.03
C GLU A 357 -7.94 -1.13 17.82
N SER A 358 -6.64 -1.04 17.49
CA SER A 358 -5.76 -0.04 18.10
C SER A 358 -6.17 1.39 17.75
N VAL A 359 -6.57 1.65 16.50
CA VAL A 359 -7.09 2.97 16.08
C VAL A 359 -8.37 3.29 16.85
N LEU A 360 -9.30 2.34 16.96
CA LEU A 360 -10.53 2.52 17.71
C LEU A 360 -10.28 2.80 19.20
N ARG A 361 -9.32 2.12 19.83
CA ARG A 361 -8.93 2.40 21.23
C ARG A 361 -8.36 3.80 21.38
N ALA A 362 -7.55 4.25 20.43
CA ALA A 362 -7.01 5.61 20.45
C ALA A 362 -8.13 6.66 20.30
N ASP A 363 -9.13 6.40 19.46
CA ASP A 363 -10.31 7.27 19.32
C ASP A 363 -11.12 7.33 20.62
N LEU A 364 -11.39 6.19 21.26
CA LEU A 364 -12.10 6.13 22.54
C LEU A 364 -11.34 6.85 23.66
N TRP A 365 -10.03 6.67 23.72
CA TRP A 365 -9.19 7.38 24.68
C TRP A 365 -9.22 8.89 24.45
N LEU A 366 -9.22 9.34 23.19
CA LEU A 366 -9.39 10.75 22.86
C LEU A 366 -10.75 11.28 23.31
N ASP A 367 -11.83 10.51 23.14
CA ASP A 367 -13.17 10.89 23.62
C ASP A 367 -13.20 11.01 25.16
N GLU A 368 -12.60 10.06 25.88
CA GLU A 368 -12.48 10.11 27.34
C GLU A 368 -11.61 11.29 27.82
N ALA A 369 -10.46 11.52 27.19
CA ALA A 369 -9.54 12.58 27.57
C ALA A 369 -10.06 13.99 27.23
N LEU A 370 -10.84 14.11 26.15
CA LEU A 370 -11.47 15.35 25.71
C LEU A 370 -12.91 15.50 26.24
N SER A 371 -13.37 14.59 27.13
CA SER A 371 -14.73 14.59 27.68
C SER A 371 -15.11 15.88 28.44
N PHE A 372 -14.13 16.68 28.87
CA PHE A 372 -14.37 18.02 29.44
C PHE A 372 -14.74 19.08 28.38
N ALA A 373 -14.50 18.80 27.10
CA ALA A 373 -14.95 19.62 25.97
C ALA A 373 -16.25 19.05 25.41
N GLY A 374 -17.30 19.08 26.24
CA GLY A 374 -18.70 18.72 25.92
C GLY A 374 -18.96 18.18 24.51
N ILE A 375 -18.72 16.88 24.31
CA ILE A 375 -19.41 16.11 23.28
C ILE A 375 -20.35 15.15 24.01
N ASP A 376 -21.31 15.74 24.74
CA ASP A 376 -22.59 15.09 24.92
C ASP A 376 -23.27 15.07 23.55
N ALA A 377 -23.00 14.01 22.79
CA ALA A 377 -23.75 13.69 21.59
C ALA A 377 -24.08 12.20 21.62
N VAL A 378 -25.18 11.90 22.33
CA VAL A 378 -26.19 10.85 22.12
C VAL A 378 -25.72 9.48 21.65
#